data_AF-A0A7W9GWQ8-F1
#
_entry.id   AF-A0A7W9GWQ8-F1
#
_cell.length_a   1.000
_cell.length_b   1.000
_cell.length_c   1.000
_cell.angle_alpha   90.00
_cell.angle_beta   90.00
_cell.angle_gamma   90.00
#
_symmetry.space_group_name_H-M   'P 1'
#
loop_
_entity.id
_entity.type
_entity.pdbx_description
1 polymer ?
#
loop_
_entity_poly.entity_id
_entity_poly.type
_entity_poly.pdbx_seq_one_letter_code
_entity_poly.pdbx_strand_id
1 'polypeptide(L)'
;MREYDELGVPCRYVVGVVGGAVGVPLRDGCADLVYTGKGTLIWLTDLRSWARDVALLLRPGGTLFAYEAHPAVPLRTWHADEPRIRPDRSYFERCPPGSPSLDYAGRVPDVVSPSE
;
A
#
# COMPACT_ATOMS: atom_id res chain seq x y z
N MET A 1 -14.50 7.12 -6.90
CA MET A 1 -15.48 6.03 -6.66
C MET A 1 -16.45 5.87 -7.82
N ARG A 2 -17.02 6.97 -8.37
CA ARG A 2 -17.87 6.94 -9.58
C ARG A 2 -17.21 6.31 -10.82
N GLU A 3 -15.90 6.43 -10.99
CA GLU A 3 -15.18 5.98 -12.20
C GLU A 3 -15.11 4.46 -12.38
N TYR A 4 -15.38 3.65 -11.35
CA TYR A 4 -15.23 2.20 -11.43
C TYR A 4 -16.53 1.46 -11.81
N ASP A 5 -17.70 2.10 -11.66
CA ASP A 5 -18.97 1.53 -12.10
C ASP A 5 -18.99 1.35 -13.63
N GLU A 6 -18.21 2.17 -14.35
CA GLU A 6 -18.05 2.13 -15.81
C GLU A 6 -17.29 0.88 -16.30
N LEU A 7 -16.55 0.20 -15.42
CA LEU A 7 -15.80 -1.01 -15.78
C LEU A 7 -16.70 -2.25 -15.94
N GLY A 8 -17.98 -2.17 -15.57
CA GLY A 8 -18.93 -3.28 -15.69
C GLY A 8 -18.59 -4.51 -14.84
N VAL A 9 -17.63 -4.40 -13.92
CA VAL A 9 -17.26 -5.46 -12.99
C VAL A 9 -18.14 -5.43 -11.74
N PRO A 10 -18.58 -6.59 -11.22
CA PRO A 10 -19.37 -6.65 -10.00
C PRO A 10 -18.50 -6.22 -8.81
N CYS A 11 -18.61 -4.96 -8.41
CA CYS A 11 -17.91 -4.39 -7.27
C CYS A 11 -18.92 -3.96 -6.20
N ARG A 12 -18.60 -4.23 -4.94
CA ARG A 12 -19.33 -3.70 -3.79
C ARG A 12 -18.39 -2.86 -2.95
N TYR A 13 -18.85 -1.66 -2.65
CA TYR A 13 -18.15 -0.74 -1.77
C TYR A 13 -18.74 -0.73 -0.37
N VAL A 14 -17.87 -0.76 0.62
CA VAL A 14 -18.24 -0.73 2.03
C VAL A 14 -17.30 0.22 2.76
N VAL A 15 -17.88 1.16 3.50
CA VAL A 15 -17.12 2.06 4.37
C VAL A 15 -17.04 1.42 5.75
N GLY A 16 -15.83 1.32 6.30
CA GLY A 16 -15.59 0.76 7.63
C GLY A 16 -14.23 1.18 8.18
N VAL A 17 -14.04 0.98 9.48
CA VAL A 17 -12.78 1.22 10.17
C VAL A 17 -12.17 -0.14 10.50
N VAL A 18 -10.98 -0.42 9.96
CA VAL A 18 -10.25 -1.65 10.26
C VAL A 18 -9.43 -1.44 11.53
N GLY A 19 -9.37 -2.46 12.39
CA GLY A 19 -8.71 -2.42 13.69
C GLY A 19 -9.48 -1.63 14.77
N GLY A 20 -10.70 -1.18 14.46
CA GLY A 20 -11.58 -0.49 15.42
C GLY A 20 -12.37 -1.45 16.31
N ALA A 21 -13.01 -0.91 17.36
CA ALA A 21 -13.75 -1.71 18.34
C ALA A 21 -14.95 -2.49 17.75
N VAL A 22 -15.49 -2.03 16.61
CA VAL A 22 -16.67 -2.62 15.95
C VAL A 22 -16.27 -3.65 14.89
N GLY A 23 -14.99 -3.71 14.49
CA GLY A 23 -14.52 -4.55 13.39
C GLY A 23 -15.03 -4.09 12.02
N VAL A 24 -14.70 -4.86 10.98
CA VAL A 24 -15.08 -4.56 9.60
C VAL A 24 -16.53 -4.98 9.35
N PRO A 25 -17.39 -4.15 8.72
CA PRO A 25 -18.81 -4.45 8.48
C PRO A 25 -19.02 -5.43 7.30
N LEU A 26 -18.35 -6.58 7.37
CA LEU A 26 -18.40 -7.69 6.43
C LEU A 26 -18.59 -8.99 7.23
N ARG A 27 -18.98 -10.06 6.55
CA ARG A 27 -19.13 -11.37 7.19
C ARG A 27 -17.77 -12.03 7.33
N ASP A 28 -17.57 -12.77 8.40
CA ASP A 28 -16.38 -13.62 8.55
C ASP A 28 -16.30 -14.66 7.43
N GLY A 29 -15.08 -14.97 7.00
CA GLY A 29 -14.80 -15.95 5.96
C GLY A 29 -15.37 -15.59 4.58
N CYS A 30 -15.71 -14.33 4.32
CA CYS A 30 -16.31 -13.90 3.06
C CYS A 30 -15.30 -13.66 1.93
N ALA A 31 -14.00 -13.76 2.20
CA ALA A 31 -12.95 -13.45 1.23
C ALA A 31 -11.95 -14.60 1.05
N ASP A 32 -11.61 -14.85 -0.21
CA ASP A 32 -10.51 -15.76 -0.59
C ASP A 32 -9.15 -15.04 -0.56
N LEU A 33 -9.18 -13.73 -0.81
CA LEU A 33 -8.04 -12.84 -0.87
C LEU A 33 -8.38 -11.53 -0.16
N VAL A 34 -7.50 -11.08 0.71
CA VAL A 34 -7.48 -9.70 1.20
C VAL A 34 -6.24 -9.02 0.64
N TYR A 35 -6.45 -7.85 0.02
CA TYR A 35 -5.40 -7.05 -0.60
C TYR A 35 -5.26 -5.72 0.14
N THR A 36 -4.03 -5.33 0.48
CA THR A 36 -3.74 -3.96 0.93
C THR A 36 -3.12 -3.14 -0.19
N GLY A 37 -3.66 -1.94 -0.40
CA GLY A 37 -3.01 -0.97 -1.28
C GLY A 37 -1.70 -0.46 -0.69
N LYS A 38 -0.75 -0.10 -1.56
CA LYS A 38 0.53 0.49 -1.18
C LYS A 38 0.34 1.71 -0.27
N GLY A 39 1.01 1.74 0.88
CA GLY A 39 1.04 2.89 1.79
C GLY A 39 -0.14 3.02 2.72
N THR A 40 -0.87 1.95 2.99
CA THR A 40 -2.04 1.94 3.87
C THR A 40 -1.65 1.63 5.31
N LEU A 41 -0.78 0.65 5.55
CA LEU A 41 -0.46 0.14 6.88
C LEU A 41 0.22 1.18 7.80
N ILE A 42 0.92 2.16 7.22
CA ILE A 42 1.59 3.23 7.98
C ILE A 42 0.62 4.14 8.75
N TRP A 43 -0.66 4.15 8.37
CA TRP A 43 -1.69 4.98 9.00
C TRP A 43 -2.42 4.25 10.11
N LEU A 44 -2.15 2.96 10.31
CA LEU A 44 -2.79 2.17 11.35
C LEU A 44 -2.19 2.51 12.72
N THR A 45 -3.07 2.70 13.69
CA THR A 45 -2.69 2.89 15.10
C THR A 45 -2.42 1.56 15.81
N ASP A 46 -3.04 0.47 15.37
CA ASP A 46 -2.84 -0.89 15.88
C ASP A 46 -2.82 -1.93 14.75
N LEU A 47 -1.61 -2.38 14.41
CA LEU A 47 -1.39 -3.41 13.40
C LEU A 47 -1.95 -4.79 13.80
N ARG A 48 -1.98 -5.12 15.11
CA ARG A 48 -2.49 -6.41 15.58
C ARG A 48 -4.00 -6.49 15.46
N SER A 49 -4.69 -5.40 15.80
CA SER A 49 -6.14 -5.30 15.63
C SER A 49 -6.51 -5.44 14.15
N TRP A 50 -5.81 -4.72 13.28
CA TRP A 50 -5.97 -4.85 11.83
C TRP A 50 -5.72 -6.29 11.33
N ALA A 51 -4.65 -6.95 11.77
CA ALA A 51 -4.34 -8.30 11.35
C ALA A 51 -5.40 -9.32 11.79
N ARG A 52 -6.04 -9.11 12.95
CA ARG A 52 -7.17 -9.92 13.41
C ARG A 52 -8.37 -9.77 12.49
N ASP A 53 -8.73 -8.54 12.11
CA ASP A 53 -9.82 -8.30 11.18
C ASP A 53 -9.56 -8.98 9.82
N VAL A 54 -8.35 -8.86 9.28
CA VAL A 54 -7.97 -9.56 8.04
C VAL A 54 -8.15 -11.07 8.17
N ALA A 55 -7.69 -11.66 9.28
CA ALA A 55 -7.83 -13.09 9.52
C ALA A 55 -9.30 -13.53 9.62
N LEU A 56 -10.18 -12.71 10.21
CA LEU A 56 -11.61 -13.00 10.31
C LEU A 56 -12.30 -12.96 8.94
N LEU A 57 -11.92 -12.02 8.08
CA LEU A 57 -12.51 -11.90 6.73
C LEU A 57 -12.11 -13.05 5.81
N LEU A 58 -10.93 -13.63 6.01
CA LEU A 58 -10.41 -14.72 5.19
C LEU A 58 -11.11 -16.05 5.50
N ARG A 59 -11.52 -16.77 4.46
CA ARG A 59 -11.91 -18.18 4.60
C ARG A 59 -10.71 -19.04 5.02
N PRO A 60 -10.92 -20.25 5.56
CA PRO A 60 -9.83 -21.22 5.72
C PRO A 60 -9.06 -21.43 4.41
N GLY A 61 -7.74 -21.25 4.45
CA GLY A 61 -6.88 -21.33 3.25
C GLY A 61 -6.87 -20.07 2.37
N GLY A 62 -7.55 -18.99 2.77
CA GLY A 62 -7.47 -17.68 2.12
C GLY A 62 -6.10 -17.02 2.29
N THR A 63 -5.80 -16.03 1.45
CA THR A 63 -4.49 -15.37 1.41
C THR A 63 -4.59 -13.87 1.70
N LEU A 64 -3.65 -13.34 2.47
CA LEU A 64 -3.38 -11.91 2.54
C LEU A 64 -2.26 -11.57 1.56
N PHE A 65 -2.52 -10.65 0.63
CA PHE A 65 -1.49 -10.00 -0.17
C PHE A 65 -1.27 -8.57 0.33
N ALA A 66 -0.19 -8.39 1.08
CA ALA A 66 0.21 -7.09 1.59
C ALA A 66 1.23 -6.45 0.65
N TYR A 67 0.78 -5.52 -0.21
CA TYR A 67 1.68 -4.71 -1.01
C TYR A 67 1.95 -3.39 -0.29
N GLU A 68 3.13 -3.24 0.27
CA GLU A 68 3.45 -2.12 1.16
C GLU A 68 4.86 -1.57 1.00
N ALA A 69 4.97 -0.27 1.25
CA ALA A 69 6.23 0.45 1.34
C ALA A 69 6.01 1.72 2.17
N HIS A 70 6.85 1.97 3.17
CA HIS A 70 6.76 3.23 3.91
C HIS A 70 7.40 4.37 3.07
N PRO A 71 6.74 5.53 2.92
CA PRO A 71 7.26 6.66 2.13
C PRO A 71 8.63 7.18 2.60
N ALA A 72 9.01 6.91 3.86
CA ALA A 72 10.29 7.32 4.41
C ALA A 72 11.44 6.38 4.04
N VAL A 73 11.16 5.14 3.60
CA VAL A 73 12.21 4.16 3.24
C VAL A 73 13.16 4.71 2.15
N PRO A 74 12.68 5.23 1.00
CA PRO A 74 13.59 5.78 -0.01
C PRO A 74 14.27 7.09 0.42
N LEU A 75 13.74 7.78 1.44
CA LEU A 75 14.27 9.06 1.91
C LEU A 75 15.35 8.91 2.98
N ARG A 76 15.43 7.75 3.63
CA ARG A 76 16.32 7.54 4.77
C ARG A 76 17.67 6.98 4.38
N THR A 77 18.67 7.31 5.18
CA THR A 77 19.93 6.58 5.23
C THR A 77 19.68 5.17 5.76
N TRP A 78 20.43 4.18 5.27
CA TRP A 78 20.37 2.80 5.77
C TRP A 78 21.26 2.57 7.01
N HIS A 79 21.82 3.64 7.58
CA HIS A 79 22.67 3.57 8.77
C HIS A 79 21.80 3.53 10.03
N ALA A 80 21.81 2.38 10.73
CA ALA A 80 20.99 2.17 11.91
C ALA A 80 21.30 3.17 13.05
N ASP A 81 22.58 3.51 13.22
CA ASP A 81 23.05 4.39 14.30
C ASP A 81 22.93 5.89 13.96
N GLU A 82 22.72 6.22 12.68
CA GLU A 82 22.58 7.59 12.19
C GLU A 82 21.39 7.72 11.24
N PRO A 83 20.15 7.62 11.76
CA PRO A 83 18.96 7.83 10.95
C PRO A 83 18.89 9.31 10.55
N ARG A 84 19.00 9.57 9.24
CA ARG A 84 18.92 10.90 8.64
C ARG A 84 18.06 10.83 7.38
N ILE A 85 17.42 11.95 7.05
CA ILE A 85 16.88 12.14 5.70
C ILE A 85 18.06 12.44 4.78
N ARG A 86 18.13 11.70 3.68
CA ARG A 86 19.13 11.85 2.64
C ARG A 86 19.00 13.22 1.98
N PRO A 87 20.08 14.03 1.91
CA PRO A 87 20.02 15.34 1.28
C PRO A 87 19.86 15.28 -0.24
N ASP A 88 20.18 14.14 -0.86
CA ASP A 88 20.02 13.88 -2.29
C ASP A 88 18.64 13.31 -2.66
N ARG A 89 17.71 13.24 -1.71
CA ARG A 89 16.35 12.72 -1.91
C ARG A 89 15.32 13.74 -1.47
N SER A 90 14.25 13.86 -2.25
CA SER A 90 13.08 14.67 -1.93
C SER A 90 11.83 13.81 -2.03
N TYR A 91 10.88 14.09 -1.15
CA TYR A 91 9.56 13.46 -1.20
C TYR A 91 8.67 14.09 -2.27
N PHE A 92 8.81 15.41 -2.48
CA PHE A 92 7.94 16.19 -3.37
C PHE A 92 8.56 16.46 -4.73
N GLU A 93 9.88 16.37 -4.86
CA GLU A 93 10.56 16.60 -6.13
C GLU A 93 10.72 15.30 -6.92
N ARG A 94 10.87 15.46 -8.24
CA ARG A 94 11.10 14.31 -9.12
C ARG A 94 12.40 13.60 -8.76
N CYS A 95 12.35 12.28 -8.83
CA CYS A 95 13.55 11.46 -8.75
C CYS A 95 14.52 11.86 -9.89
N PRO A 96 15.83 12.01 -9.63
CA PRO A 96 16.80 12.25 -10.68
C PRO A 96 16.75 11.14 -11.75
N PRO A 97 16.99 11.46 -13.04
CA PRO A 97 17.04 10.45 -14.11
C PRO A 97 17.97 9.29 -13.76
N GLY A 98 17.54 8.05 -14.03
CA GLY A 98 18.32 6.83 -13.77
C GLY A 98 18.29 6.31 -12.33
N SER A 99 17.60 6.98 -11.40
CA SER A 99 17.28 6.39 -10.09
C SER A 99 16.10 5.41 -10.22
N PRO A 100 16.13 4.24 -9.57
CA PRO A 100 14.97 3.36 -9.51
C PRO A 100 13.84 4.09 -8.77
N SER A 101 12.88 4.63 -9.52
CA SER A 101 11.72 5.30 -8.95
C SER A 101 10.76 4.25 -8.40
N LEU A 102 10.68 4.15 -7.08
CA LEU A 102 9.46 3.67 -6.43
C LEU A 102 8.54 4.87 -6.24
N ASP A 103 8.02 5.43 -7.33
CA ASP A 103 6.94 6.40 -7.18
C ASP A 103 5.69 5.71 -6.62
N TYR A 104 4.84 6.48 -5.96
CA TYR A 104 3.56 5.96 -5.44
C TYR A 104 2.53 5.73 -6.55
N ALA A 105 2.77 6.31 -7.73
CA ALA A 105 1.88 6.21 -8.89
C ALA A 105 2.08 4.92 -9.71
N GLY A 106 3.12 4.11 -9.41
CA GLY A 106 3.44 2.92 -10.19
C GLY A 106 3.90 3.26 -11.62
N ARG A 107 4.36 4.49 -11.87
CA ARG A 107 4.85 4.89 -13.17
C ARG A 107 6.26 4.35 -13.32
N VAL A 108 6.42 3.35 -14.18
CA VAL A 108 7.74 3.00 -14.70
C VAL A 108 8.16 4.22 -15.56
N PRO A 109 9.26 4.92 -15.25
CA PRO A 109 9.76 5.94 -16.14
C PRO A 109 10.07 5.26 -17.47
N ASP A 110 9.62 5.85 -18.58
CA ASP A 110 10.01 5.38 -19.91
C ASP A 110 11.54 5.25 -19.91
N VAL A 111 12.03 4.03 -20.17
CA VAL A 111 13.44 3.82 -20.47
C VAL A 111 13.67 4.52 -21.80
N VAL A 112 14.17 5.75 -21.73
CA VAL A 112 14.69 6.42 -22.92
C VAL A 112 15.98 5.68 -23.25
N SER A 113 15.91 4.76 -24.21
CA SER A 113 17.10 4.20 -24.83
C SER A 113 17.95 5.36 -25.35
N PRO A 114 19.28 5.36 -25.11
CA PRO A 114 20.15 6.36 -25.71
C PRO A 114 19.96 6.30 -27.22
N SER A 115 19.62 7.44 -27.83
CA SER A 115 19.63 7.60 -29.28
C SER A 115 21.07 7.41 -29.78
N GLU A 116 21.24 6.51 -30.74
CA GLU A 116 22.48 6.34 -31.53
C GLU A 116 22.87 7.63 -32.27
#